data_AF-A0A1C4NSV4-F1
#
_entry.id   AF-A0A1C4NSV4-F1
#
_cell.length_a   1.000
_cell.length_b   1.000
_cell.length_c   1.000
_cell.angle_alpha   90.00
_cell.angle_beta   90.00
_cell.angle_gamma   90.00
#
_symmetry.space_group_name_H-M   'P 1'
#
loop_
_entity.id
_entity.type
_entity.pdbx_description
1 polymer ?
#
loop_
_entity_poly.entity_id
_entity_poly.type
_entity_poly.pdbx_seq_one_letter_code
_entity_poly.pdbx_strand_id
1 'polypeptide(L)'
;MEVGVRVMAERWNESTPAQQVGSAYLVFAAVDGDGKPRRVPPVIPETERDNRRYQEAQIRRTHRLARRRAIKELREKRAAEGIDD
;
A
#
# COMPACT_ATOMS: atom_id res chain seq x y z
N MET A 1 0.71 6.79 3.03
CA MET A 1 -0.72 6.70 2.66
C MET A 1 -0.94 5.39 1.94
N GLU A 2 -1.98 4.62 2.28
CA GLU A 2 -2.37 3.42 1.52
C GLU A 2 -3.60 3.74 0.69
N VAL A 3 -3.64 3.27 -0.56
CA VAL A 3 -4.75 3.45 -1.50
C VAL A 3 -5.22 2.07 -1.94
N GLY A 4 -6.47 1.73 -1.62
CA GLY A 4 -7.13 0.52 -2.11
C GLY A 4 -7.69 0.74 -3.51
N VAL A 5 -7.36 -0.15 -4.43
CA VAL A 5 -7.78 -0.10 -5.83
C VAL A 5 -8.66 -1.31 -6.13
N ARG A 6 -9.77 -1.06 -6.84
CA ARG A 6 -10.63 -2.09 -7.42
C ARG A 6 -10.61 -1.89 -8.93
N VAL A 7 -10.22 -2.94 -9.66
CA VAL A 7 -10.15 -2.92 -11.12
C VAL A 7 -11.43 -3.54 -11.65
N MET A 8 -12.15 -2.79 -12.46
CA MET A 8 -13.38 -3.22 -13.14
C MET A 8 -13.11 -3.36 -14.63
N ALA A 9 -13.67 -4.38 -15.27
CA ALA A 9 -13.62 -4.56 -16.71
C ALA A 9 -15.05 -4.67 -17.27
N GLU A 10 -15.27 -4.07 -18.42
CA GLU A 10 -16.53 -4.08 -19.15
C GLU A 10 -16.27 -4.54 -20.59
N ARG A 11 -17.15 -5.40 -21.13
CA ARG A 11 -17.06 -5.82 -22.53
C ARG A 11 -17.61 -4.72 -23.41
N TRP A 12 -16.84 -4.31 -24.41
CA TRP A 12 -17.22 -3.20 -25.29
C TRP A 12 -18.43 -3.52 -26.19
N ASN A 13 -18.69 -4.79 -26.46
CA ASN A 13 -19.70 -5.29 -27.41
C ASN A 13 -20.95 -5.88 -26.76
N GLU A 14 -21.02 -5.89 -25.42
CA GLU A 14 -22.12 -6.50 -24.68
C GLU A 14 -22.57 -5.53 -23.58
N SER A 15 -23.87 -5.26 -23.49
CA SER A 15 -24.44 -4.46 -22.40
C SER A 15 -24.59 -5.31 -21.14
N THR A 16 -23.47 -5.68 -20.52
CA THR A 16 -23.42 -6.41 -19.25
C THR A 16 -22.75 -5.55 -18.16
N PRO A 17 -23.13 -5.68 -16.88
CA PRO A 17 -22.50 -4.92 -15.81
C PRO A 17 -20.99 -5.19 -15.74
N ALA A 18 -20.22 -4.12 -15.48
CA ALA A 18 -18.78 -4.23 -15.29
C ALA A 18 -18.43 -5.23 -14.16
N GLN A 19 -17.47 -6.10 -14.42
CA GLN A 19 -17.05 -7.15 -13.51
C GLN A 19 -15.72 -6.77 -12.84
N GLN A 20 -15.58 -7.11 -11.56
CA GLN A 20 -14.31 -6.91 -10.88
C GLN A 20 -13.29 -7.95 -11.34
N VAL A 21 -12.16 -7.49 -11.87
CA VAL A 21 -11.06 -8.35 -12.37
C VAL A 21 -9.82 -8.33 -11.50
N GLY A 22 -9.75 -7.40 -10.54
CA GLY A 22 -8.61 -7.33 -9.64
C GLY A 22 -8.83 -6.37 -8.48
N SER A 23 -7.94 -6.49 -7.50
CA SER A 23 -7.79 -5.54 -6.41
C SER A 23 -6.31 -5.38 -6.07
N ALA A 24 -5.95 -4.21 -5.55
CA ALA A 24 -4.59 -3.92 -5.12
C ALA A 24 -4.59 -2.93 -3.95
N TYR A 25 -3.50 -2.93 -3.19
CA TYR A 25 -3.23 -1.93 -2.16
C TYR A 25 -1.87 -1.32 -2.43
N LEU A 26 -1.87 -0.03 -2.77
CA LEU A 26 -0.67 0.71 -3.12
C LEU A 26 -0.28 1.62 -1.97
N VAL A 27 1.03 1.82 -1.78
CA VAL A 27 1.54 2.71 -0.74
C VAL A 27 2.30 3.87 -1.35
N PHE A 28 1.90 5.07 -0.96
CA PHE A 28 2.48 6.33 -1.40
C PHE A 28 3.11 7.10 -0.24
N ALA A 29 4.19 7.81 -0.56
CA ALA A 29 4.81 8.83 0.27
C ALA A 29 4.54 10.20 -0.37
N ALA A 30 4.05 11.15 0.41
CA ALA A 30 3.95 12.53 -0.04
C ALA A 30 5.32 13.20 0.10
N VAL A 31 5.71 13.97 -0.91
CA VAL A 31 6.96 14.73 -0.94
C VAL A 31 6.67 16.20 -1.21
N ASP A 32 7.51 17.09 -0.71
CA ASP A 32 7.47 18.53 -1.03
C ASP A 32 8.24 18.85 -2.33
N GLY A 33 8.37 20.14 -2.64
CA GLY A 33 9.08 20.62 -3.85
C GLY A 33 10.56 20.26 -3.87
N ASP A 34 11.16 19.99 -2.71
CA ASP A 34 12.57 19.58 -2.57
C ASP A 34 12.72 18.05 -2.50
N GLY A 35 11.63 17.29 -2.72
CA GLY A 35 11.62 15.84 -2.65
C GLY A 35 11.64 15.27 -1.23
N LYS A 36 11.50 16.10 -0.19
CA LYS A 36 11.52 15.63 1.21
C LYS A 36 10.14 15.12 1.63
N PRO A 37 10.05 14.10 2.51
CA PRO A 37 8.78 13.61 3.01
C PRO A 37 7.96 14.70 3.69
N ARG A 38 6.71 14.87 3.26
CA ARG A 38 5.75 15.79 3.86
C ARG A 38 4.70 15.04 4.68
N ARG A 39 4.27 15.64 5.79
CA ARG A 39 3.18 15.10 6.61
C ARG A 39 1.87 15.09 5.82
N VAL A 40 1.18 13.95 5.84
CA VAL A 40 -0.15 13.78 5.25
C VAL A 40 -1.18 13.83 6.38
N PRO A 41 -2.30 14.56 6.21
CA PRO A 41 -3.42 14.51 7.15
C PRO A 41 -3.92 13.07 7.37
N PRO A 42 -4.38 12.72 8.57
CA PRO A 42 -4.95 11.40 8.83
C PRO A 42 -6.28 11.24 8.09
N VAL A 43 -6.57 10.01 7.68
CA VAL A 43 -7.89 9.64 7.16
C VAL A 43 -8.78 9.36 8.36
N ILE A 44 -9.91 10.07 8.47
CA ILE A 44 -10.94 9.86 9.50
C ILE A 44 -12.06 9.04 8.84
N PRO A 45 -12.30 7.78 9.25
CA PRO A 45 -13.39 6.99 8.70
C PRO A 45 -14.75 7.53 9.17
N GLU A 46 -15.72 7.60 8.26
CA GLU A 46 -17.05 8.14 8.56
C GLU A 46 -18.12 7.04 8.65
N THR A 47 -17.99 6.00 7.81
CA THR A 47 -18.95 4.89 7.77
C THR A 47 -18.38 3.61 8.39
N GLU A 48 -19.25 2.66 8.73
CA GLU A 48 -18.83 1.32 9.18
C GLU A 48 -17.94 0.62 8.14
N ARG A 49 -18.26 0.79 6.85
CA ARG A 49 -17.45 0.27 5.75
C ARG A 49 -16.05 0.88 5.74
N ASP A 50 -15.94 2.17 6.03
CA ASP A 50 -14.64 2.85 6.09
C ASP A 50 -13.85 2.42 7.32
N ASN A 51 -14.51 2.27 8.47
CA ASN A 51 -13.90 1.74 9.69
C ASN A 51 -13.30 0.36 9.46
N ARG A 52 -14.05 -0.54 8.83
CA ARG A 52 -13.55 -1.88 8.45
C ARG A 52 -12.31 -1.79 7.55
N ARG A 53 -12.39 -1.01 6.47
CA ARG A 53 -11.25 -0.82 5.55
C ARG A 53 -10.03 -0.20 6.24
N TYR A 54 -10.26 0.73 7.16
CA TYR A 54 -9.21 1.39 7.94
C TYR A 54 -8.50 0.39 8.85
N GLN A 55 -9.24 -0.45 9.59
CA GLN A 55 -8.69 -1.51 10.44
C GLN A 55 -7.86 -2.52 9.62
N GLU A 56 -8.40 -3.00 8.50
CA GLU A 56 -7.68 -3.89 7.60
C GLU A 56 -6.37 -3.26 7.06
N ALA A 57 -6.40 -1.95 6.77
CA ALA A 57 -5.20 -1.21 6.32
C ALA A 57 -4.13 -1.12 7.42
N GLN A 58 -4.53 -1.00 8.70
CA GLN A 58 -3.57 -1.03 9.81
C GLN A 58 -2.86 -2.38 9.90
N ILE A 59 -3.60 -3.49 9.73
CA ILE A 59 -3.02 -4.84 9.72
C ILE A 59 -2.00 -4.97 8.58
N ARG A 60 -2.37 -4.61 7.34
CA ARG A 60 -1.45 -4.62 6.19
C ARG A 60 -0.21 -3.76 6.43
N ARG A 61 -0.37 -2.57 7.03
CA ARG A 61 0.74 -1.68 7.38
C ARG A 61 1.72 -2.35 8.33
N THR A 62 1.24 -3.01 9.39
CA THR A 62 2.07 -3.73 10.36
C THR A 62 2.90 -4.82 9.68
N HIS A 63 2.27 -5.68 8.87
CA HIS A 63 2.98 -6.73 8.13
C HIS A 63 4.04 -6.16 7.19
N ARG A 64 3.71 -5.09 6.44
CA ARG A 64 4.65 -4.45 5.52
C ARG A 64 5.87 -3.87 6.23
N LEU A 65 5.67 -3.22 7.39
CA LEU A 65 6.78 -2.65 8.17
C LEU A 65 7.67 -3.74 8.75
N ALA A 66 7.09 -4.81 9.30
CA ALA A 66 7.84 -5.96 9.80
C ALA A 66 8.68 -6.61 8.68
N ARG A 67 8.07 -6.88 7.52
CA ARG A 67 8.76 -7.41 6.34
C ARG A 67 9.91 -6.51 5.89
N ARG A 68 9.67 -5.19 5.81
CA ARG A 68 10.71 -4.22 5.42
C ARG A 68 11.89 -4.23 6.40
N ARG A 69 11.61 -4.30 7.71
CA ARG A 69 12.64 -4.36 8.75
C ARG A 69 13.51 -5.61 8.59
N ALA A 70 12.89 -6.78 8.47
CA ALA A 70 13.61 -8.05 8.30
C ALA A 70 14.51 -8.04 7.05
N ILE A 71 14.02 -7.50 5.93
CA ILE A 71 14.82 -7.37 4.71
C ILE A 71 16.00 -6.41 4.90
N LYS A 72 15.80 -5.29 5.62
CA LYS A 72 16.86 -4.31 5.90
C LYS A 72 17.95 -4.93 6.77
N GLU A 73 17.57 -5.60 7.85
CA GLU A 73 18.50 -6.29 8.77
C GLU A 73 19.31 -7.36 8.04
N LEU A 74 18.69 -8.16 7.16
CA LEU A 74 19.39 -9.14 6.33
C LEU A 74 20.43 -8.47 5.41
N ARG A 75 20.07 -7.35 4.77
CA ARG A 75 20.98 -6.61 3.89
C ARG A 75 22.16 -6.02 4.66
N GLU A 76 21.91 -5.42 5.81
CA GLU A 76 22.96 -4.85 6.67
C GLU A 76 23.93 -5.92 7.17
N LYS A 77 23.41 -7.10 7.53
CA LYS A 77 24.25 -8.24 7.94
C LYS A 77 25.15 -8.73 6.79
N ARG A 78 24.59 -8.87 5.59
CA ARG A 78 25.37 -9.31 4.41
C ARG A 78 26.48 -8.32 4.03
N ALA A 79 26.17 -7.02 4.06
CA ALA A 79 27.17 -5.98 3.82
C ALA A 79 28.30 -6.02 4.86
N ALA A 80 27.96 -6.23 6.14
CA ALA A 80 28.96 -6.37 7.22
C ALA A 80 29.84 -7.63 7.08
N GLU A 81 29.31 -8.70 6.47
CA GLU A 81 30.02 -9.95 6.17
C GLU A 81 30.84 -9.87 4.87
N GLY A 82 30.83 -8.73 4.16
CA GLY A 82 31.57 -8.54 2.90
C GLY A 82 30.97 -9.30 1.72
N ILE A 83 29.71 -9.71 1.82
CA ILE A 83 28.95 -10.42 0.79
C ILE A 83 28.00 -9.42 0.13
N ASP A 84 28.55 -8.39 -0.50
CA ASP A 84 27.79 -7.54 -1.43
C ASP A 84 27.94 -8.11 -2.84
N ASP A 85 26.82 -8.17 -3.56
CA ASP A 85 26.71 -8.51 -4.99
C ASP A 85 27.02 -7.28 -5.85
#